data_AF-A0A6V7PMK2-F1
#
_entry.id   AF-A0A6V7PMK2-F1
#
_cell.length_a   1.000
_cell.length_b   1.000
_cell.length_c   1.000
_cell.angle_alpha   90.00
_cell.angle_beta   90.00
_cell.angle_gamma   90.00
#
_symmetry.space_group_name_H-M   'P 1'
#
loop_
_entity.id
_entity.type
_entity.pdbx_description
1 polymer ?
#
loop_
_entity_poly.entity_id
_entity_poly.type
_entity_poly.pdbx_seq_one_letter_code
_entity_poly.pdbx_strand_id
1 'polypeptide(L)'
;MALSRGSPLLPVFLTGLLWAVKLGSSPWAASGLSKFDDVIQPSWASDHVIYDGDLLLLKLDNFSGSGFASKNKYLYGKATADIKLVPGDSAGTVTAFYMSSEGASHNEFDFEFLGNRSGEPYLVQTNLYINGVGNREQRMDLWFDPTADFHSYSILWNPRQVVFLVDGTPVRVYQNNNNNSSSNGNSSTSSSSSIPPFPTDQPMGVYSSIWNADDWATEGGRVKTDWGHAPFVAAYREVRIDGCEWGPAAGDSDDAGELRRCSESAWGKEGRYWWKEKAMEELTVHQSHQLAWARAHHLVYDYCADPARFPVAPPECTAATP
;
A
#
# COMPACT_ATOMS: atom_id res chain seq x y z
N MET A 1 -93.69 -36.10 -51.47
CA MET A 1 -92.68 -35.12 -51.00
C MET A 1 -92.37 -35.44 -49.56
N ALA A 2 -91.18 -35.99 -49.32
CA ALA A 2 -90.82 -36.66 -48.08
C ALA A 2 -90.30 -35.68 -47.01
N LEU A 3 -90.83 -35.80 -45.80
CA LEU A 3 -90.32 -35.22 -44.56
C LEU A 3 -89.58 -36.32 -43.78
N SER A 4 -88.34 -36.09 -43.36
CA SER A 4 -87.73 -36.87 -42.27
C SER A 4 -86.47 -36.22 -41.70
N ARG A 5 -86.59 -35.87 -40.41
CA ARG A 5 -85.62 -36.02 -39.31
C ARG A 5 -84.35 -35.17 -39.30
N GLY A 6 -84.29 -34.31 -38.27
CA GLY A 6 -83.05 -33.74 -37.75
C GLY A 6 -82.42 -34.58 -36.64
N SER A 7 -81.11 -34.39 -36.46
CA SER A 7 -80.22 -34.56 -35.28
C SER A 7 -78.77 -34.59 -35.80
N PRO A 8 -77.70 -34.44 -34.99
CA PRO A 8 -77.46 -33.51 -33.89
C PRO A 8 -76.11 -32.75 -34.07
N LEU A 9 -75.82 -31.83 -33.15
CA LEU A 9 -74.56 -31.09 -33.01
C LEU A 9 -73.44 -31.99 -32.47
N LEU A 10 -72.23 -31.87 -33.02
CA LEU A 10 -70.97 -32.45 -32.52
C LEU A 10 -70.06 -31.32 -32.01
N PRO A 11 -69.40 -31.46 -30.84
CA PRO A 11 -68.45 -30.48 -30.34
C PRO A 11 -67.04 -30.74 -30.90
N VAL A 12 -66.35 -29.67 -31.29
CA VAL A 12 -64.94 -29.69 -31.67
C VAL A 12 -64.09 -29.64 -30.39
N PHE A 13 -63.31 -30.68 -30.14
CA PHE A 13 -62.27 -30.69 -29.12
C PHE A 13 -61.03 -29.95 -29.64
N LEU A 14 -60.63 -28.86 -28.98
CA LEU A 14 -59.35 -28.19 -29.21
C LEU A 14 -58.36 -28.68 -28.14
N THR A 15 -57.35 -29.45 -28.56
CA THR A 15 -56.25 -29.90 -27.71
C THR A 15 -55.23 -28.77 -27.53
N GLY A 16 -55.26 -28.11 -26.37
CA GLY A 16 -54.24 -27.13 -25.96
C GLY A 16 -52.99 -27.82 -25.41
N LEU A 17 -51.86 -27.65 -26.10
CA LEU A 17 -50.54 -28.11 -25.69
C LEU A 17 -50.02 -27.25 -24.52
N LEU A 18 -49.93 -27.80 -23.32
CA LEU A 18 -49.28 -27.16 -22.16
C LEU A 18 -47.76 -27.16 -22.37
N TRP A 19 -47.17 -25.99 -22.64
CA TRP A 19 -45.73 -25.79 -22.50
C TRP A 19 -45.40 -25.58 -21.03
N ALA A 20 -44.79 -26.59 -20.41
CA ALA A 20 -44.16 -26.45 -19.10
C ALA A 20 -42.96 -25.50 -19.23
N VAL A 21 -43.10 -24.28 -18.69
CA VAL A 21 -41.96 -23.39 -18.44
C VAL A 21 -41.11 -24.08 -17.37
N LYS A 22 -39.97 -24.63 -17.77
CA LYS A 22 -38.93 -25.04 -16.82
C LYS A 22 -38.42 -23.78 -16.13
N LEU A 23 -38.78 -23.60 -14.87
CA LEU A 23 -38.04 -22.74 -13.95
C LEU A 23 -36.62 -23.31 -13.84
N GLY A 24 -35.71 -22.74 -14.63
CA GLY A 24 -34.28 -22.99 -14.50
C GLY A 24 -33.83 -22.48 -13.13
N SER A 25 -33.48 -23.44 -12.27
CA SER A 25 -32.83 -23.23 -10.99
C SER A 25 -31.47 -22.55 -11.17
N SER A 26 -31.29 -21.48 -10.38
CA SER A 26 -30.06 -20.79 -10.00
C SER A 26 -29.07 -20.37 -11.09
N PRO A 27 -28.81 -19.06 -11.25
CA PRO A 27 -27.53 -18.66 -11.81
C PRO A 27 -26.47 -19.12 -10.81
N TRP A 28 -25.51 -19.91 -11.28
CA TRP A 28 -24.18 -19.89 -10.68
C TRP A 28 -23.84 -18.42 -10.43
N ALA A 29 -23.68 -18.02 -9.18
CA ALA A 29 -22.99 -16.79 -8.88
C ALA A 29 -21.62 -16.98 -9.53
N ALA A 30 -21.39 -16.30 -10.66
CA ALA A 30 -20.04 -16.07 -11.11
C ALA A 30 -19.38 -15.33 -9.95
N SER A 31 -18.50 -16.03 -9.23
CA SER A 31 -17.53 -15.38 -8.37
C SER A 31 -16.68 -14.53 -9.31
N GLY A 32 -17.14 -13.29 -9.57
CA GLY A 32 -16.35 -12.33 -10.31
C GLY A 32 -15.03 -12.22 -9.58
N LEU A 33 -13.92 -12.43 -10.30
CA LEU A 33 -12.60 -12.10 -9.76
C LEU A 33 -12.67 -10.67 -9.24
N SER A 34 -12.21 -10.46 -8.02
CA SER A 34 -12.14 -9.12 -7.48
C SER A 34 -11.06 -8.35 -8.24
N LYS A 35 -11.23 -7.03 -8.39
CA LYS A 35 -10.17 -6.17 -8.97
C LYS A 35 -8.83 -6.26 -8.20
N PHE A 36 -8.87 -6.66 -6.93
CA PHE A 36 -7.67 -6.90 -6.14
C PHE A 36 -6.93 -8.15 -6.60
N ASP A 37 -7.64 -9.17 -7.12
CA ASP A 37 -7.04 -10.43 -7.53
C ASP A 37 -6.12 -10.28 -8.74
N ASP A 38 -6.17 -9.18 -9.49
CA ASP A 38 -5.22 -8.91 -10.57
C ASP A 38 -3.86 -8.43 -10.04
N VAL A 39 -3.82 -7.87 -8.83
CA VAL A 39 -2.66 -7.13 -8.29
C VAL A 39 -2.04 -7.83 -7.08
N ILE A 40 -2.88 -8.36 -6.19
CA ILE A 40 -2.49 -8.90 -4.90
C ILE A 40 -3.03 -10.32 -4.69
N GLN A 41 -2.55 -10.96 -3.64
CA GLN A 41 -3.03 -12.24 -3.12
C GLN A 41 -2.92 -12.27 -1.59
N PRO A 42 -3.80 -13.01 -0.88
CA PRO A 42 -3.63 -13.21 0.56
C PRO A 42 -2.26 -13.80 0.88
N SER A 43 -1.57 -13.23 1.87
CA SER A 43 -0.24 -13.69 2.34
C SER A 43 -0.32 -14.43 3.67
N TRP A 44 -1.31 -14.11 4.50
CA TRP A 44 -1.53 -14.72 5.81
C TRP A 44 -3.03 -14.73 6.14
N ALA A 45 -3.50 -15.82 6.78
CA ALA A 45 -4.88 -16.01 7.25
C ALA A 45 -5.94 -15.57 6.22
N SER A 46 -6.06 -16.33 5.12
CA SER A 46 -6.96 -16.00 4.01
C SER A 46 -8.43 -15.96 4.40
N ASP A 47 -8.83 -16.62 5.50
CA ASP A 47 -10.16 -16.55 6.09
C ASP A 47 -10.45 -15.19 6.78
N HIS A 48 -9.42 -14.38 7.00
CA HIS A 48 -9.47 -13.02 7.55
C HIS A 48 -9.20 -11.94 6.48
N VAL A 49 -9.17 -12.34 5.20
CA VAL A 49 -9.12 -11.47 4.03
C VAL A 49 -10.48 -11.58 3.33
N ILE A 50 -11.37 -10.61 3.59
CA ILE A 50 -12.76 -10.67 3.14
C ILE A 50 -12.97 -9.75 1.95
N TYR A 51 -13.57 -10.28 0.89
CA TYR A 51 -14.04 -9.50 -0.24
C TYR A 51 -15.51 -9.14 -0.01
N ASP A 52 -15.80 -7.85 0.16
CA ASP A 52 -17.15 -7.33 0.40
C ASP A 52 -17.52 -6.32 -0.69
N GLY A 53 -18.21 -6.80 -1.72
CA GLY A 53 -18.47 -6.04 -2.94
C GLY A 53 -17.16 -5.59 -3.60
N ASP A 54 -16.97 -4.28 -3.68
CA ASP A 54 -15.77 -3.65 -4.27
C ASP A 54 -14.64 -3.39 -3.25
N LEU A 55 -14.83 -3.80 -2.00
CA LEU A 55 -13.87 -3.61 -0.90
C LEU A 55 -13.14 -4.91 -0.58
N LEU A 56 -11.91 -4.75 -0.11
CA LEU A 56 -11.13 -5.78 0.57
C LEU A 56 -11.01 -5.38 2.04
N LEU A 57 -11.36 -6.29 2.94
CA LEU A 57 -11.32 -6.06 4.39
C LEU A 57 -10.26 -6.97 5.00
N LEU A 58 -9.33 -6.38 5.75
CA LEU A 58 -8.40 -7.11 6.59
C LEU A 58 -8.93 -7.12 8.02
N LYS A 59 -9.16 -8.31 8.56
CA LYS A 59 -9.70 -8.54 9.90
C LYS A 59 -8.60 -8.96 10.88
N LEU A 60 -8.65 -8.39 12.08
CA LEU A 60 -7.91 -8.83 13.25
C LEU A 60 -8.87 -9.23 14.37
N ASP A 61 -8.68 -10.41 14.93
CA ASP A 61 -9.29 -10.84 16.19
C ASP A 61 -8.27 -11.57 17.08
N ASN A 62 -8.72 -12.13 18.19
CA ASN A 62 -7.85 -12.78 19.17
C ASN A 62 -7.21 -14.09 18.68
N PHE A 63 -7.59 -14.58 17.51
CA PHE A 63 -6.99 -15.78 16.90
C PHE A 63 -5.92 -15.41 15.87
N SER A 64 -6.20 -14.41 15.02
CA SER A 64 -5.29 -14.03 13.95
C SER A 64 -5.51 -12.61 13.46
N GLY A 65 -4.43 -12.00 12.98
CA GLY A 65 -4.50 -10.90 12.00
C GLY A 65 -4.67 -11.43 10.58
N SER A 66 -4.44 -10.57 9.60
CA SER A 66 -4.41 -10.96 8.18
C SER A 66 -3.54 -10.04 7.36
N GLY A 67 -3.24 -10.46 6.13
CA GLY A 67 -2.49 -9.63 5.21
C GLY A 67 -2.54 -10.12 3.78
N PHE A 68 -2.10 -9.25 2.88
CA PHE A 68 -1.88 -9.55 1.48
C PHE A 68 -0.47 -9.16 1.03
N ALA A 69 -0.08 -9.70 -0.11
CA ALA A 69 1.13 -9.33 -0.84
C ALA A 69 0.80 -9.12 -2.32
N SER A 70 1.54 -8.26 -3.00
CA SER A 70 1.49 -8.16 -4.46
C SER A 70 1.93 -9.47 -5.10
N LYS A 71 1.36 -9.78 -6.26
CA LYS A 71 1.72 -10.99 -7.02
C LYS A 71 3.15 -10.92 -7.58
N ASN A 72 3.60 -9.72 -7.91
CA ASN A 72 4.93 -9.47 -8.44
C ASN A 72 5.73 -8.56 -7.52
N LYS A 73 7.05 -8.52 -7.73
CA LYS A 73 7.96 -7.56 -7.09
C LYS A 73 8.26 -6.43 -8.07
N TYR A 74 8.74 -5.30 -7.57
CA TYR A 74 8.99 -4.11 -8.39
C TYR A 74 10.32 -3.47 -8.00
N LEU A 75 11.08 -3.00 -8.99
CA LEU A 75 12.23 -2.13 -8.77
C LEU A 75 11.90 -0.71 -9.23
N TYR A 76 11.69 0.21 -8.28
CA TYR A 76 11.11 1.53 -8.50
C TYR A 76 9.64 1.50 -8.97
N GLY A 77 8.97 2.63 -8.83
CA GLY A 77 7.56 2.82 -9.15
C GLY A 77 6.81 3.58 -8.06
N LYS A 78 5.50 3.49 -8.10
CA LYS A 78 4.60 4.01 -7.09
C LYS A 78 3.58 2.96 -6.69
N ALA A 79 3.56 2.62 -5.41
CA ALA A 79 2.50 1.83 -4.79
C ALA A 79 1.51 2.77 -4.10
N THR A 80 0.21 2.55 -4.24
CA THR A 80 -0.84 3.34 -3.61
C THR A 80 -1.97 2.45 -3.13
N ALA A 81 -2.45 2.68 -1.91
CA ALA A 81 -3.65 2.05 -1.39
C ALA A 81 -4.63 3.11 -0.89
N ASP A 82 -5.91 2.93 -1.20
CA ASP A 82 -7.01 3.71 -0.62
C ASP A 82 -7.49 2.96 0.63
N ILE A 83 -7.15 3.48 1.82
CA ILE A 83 -7.34 2.80 3.10
C ILE A 83 -8.30 3.60 3.98
N LYS A 84 -9.23 2.90 4.63
CA LYS A 84 -10.03 3.40 5.75
C LYS A 84 -9.71 2.57 6.99
N LEU A 85 -9.26 3.23 8.05
CA LEU A 85 -8.74 2.59 9.25
C LEU A 85 -9.84 2.12 10.19
N VAL A 86 -9.44 1.37 11.23
CA VAL A 86 -10.34 0.76 12.21
C VAL A 86 -11.05 1.85 13.01
N PRO A 87 -12.40 1.91 13.00
CA PRO A 87 -13.13 2.89 13.80
C PRO A 87 -13.21 2.50 15.27
N GLY A 88 -13.53 3.46 16.14
CA GLY A 88 -13.74 3.22 17.57
C GLY A 88 -12.43 2.98 18.31
N ASP A 89 -12.42 2.03 19.26
CA ASP A 89 -11.21 1.67 19.97
C ASP A 89 -10.38 0.71 19.13
N SER A 90 -9.18 1.14 18.77
CA SER A 90 -8.22 0.40 17.97
C SER A 90 -6.87 0.29 18.69
N ALA A 91 -6.81 0.57 19.99
CA ALA A 91 -5.58 0.56 20.74
C ALA A 91 -4.86 -0.80 20.63
N GLY A 92 -3.53 -0.77 20.56
CA GLY A 92 -2.65 -1.92 20.37
C GLY A 92 -2.69 -2.52 18.96
N THR A 93 -3.53 -2.05 18.05
CA THR A 93 -3.54 -2.54 16.65
C THR A 93 -2.60 -1.73 15.76
N VAL A 94 -1.99 -2.41 14.79
CA VAL A 94 -1.26 -1.79 13.68
C VAL A 94 -1.88 -2.27 12.38
N THR A 95 -2.32 -1.32 11.55
CA THR A 95 -2.53 -1.57 10.12
C THR A 95 -1.27 -1.11 9.39
N ALA A 96 -0.70 -1.93 8.51
CA ALA A 96 0.51 -1.59 7.76
C ALA A 96 0.23 -1.58 6.26
N PHE A 97 0.90 -0.69 5.53
CA PHE A 97 1.03 -0.69 4.08
C PHE A 97 2.48 -0.37 3.73
N TYR A 98 3.18 -1.33 3.14
CA TYR A 98 4.63 -1.26 3.05
C TYR A 98 5.17 -1.92 1.79
N MET A 99 6.40 -1.57 1.43
CA MET A 99 7.17 -2.27 0.40
C MET A 99 8.35 -2.94 1.07
N SER A 100 8.66 -4.20 0.76
CA SER A 100 9.79 -4.91 1.36
C SER A 100 10.45 -5.90 0.39
N SER A 101 11.77 -6.03 0.47
CA SER A 101 12.53 -7.11 -0.19
C SER A 101 12.74 -8.28 0.77
N GLU A 102 13.30 -9.38 0.28
CA GLU A 102 13.48 -10.58 1.10
C GLU A 102 14.87 -10.63 1.76
N GLY A 103 14.94 -11.30 2.90
CA GLY A 103 16.20 -11.65 3.56
C GLY A 103 16.61 -10.70 4.69
N ALA A 104 17.75 -11.02 5.33
CA ALA A 104 18.23 -10.30 6.50
C ALA A 104 18.69 -8.87 6.19
N SER A 105 19.16 -8.63 4.96
CA SER A 105 19.59 -7.32 4.47
C SER A 105 18.54 -6.65 3.59
N HIS A 106 17.26 -6.86 3.89
CA HIS A 106 16.16 -6.31 3.12
C HIS A 106 16.14 -4.78 3.13
N ASN A 107 15.54 -4.22 2.09
CA ASN A 107 15.08 -2.83 2.08
C ASN A 107 13.58 -2.84 2.36
N GLU A 108 13.09 -1.85 3.09
CA GLU A 108 11.67 -1.75 3.42
C GLU A 108 11.25 -0.30 3.63
N PHE A 109 10.03 0.04 3.20
CA PHE A 109 9.41 1.35 3.33
C PHE A 109 8.01 1.20 3.93
N ASP A 110 7.79 1.83 5.07
CA ASP A 110 6.61 1.54 5.88
C ASP A 110 5.66 2.72 5.98
N PHE A 111 4.37 2.45 5.83
CA PHE A 111 3.32 3.13 6.58
C PHE A 111 2.78 2.16 7.63
N GLU A 112 2.80 2.58 8.89
CA GLU A 112 2.22 1.86 10.01
C GLU A 112 1.23 2.79 10.73
N PHE A 113 -0.05 2.44 10.69
CA PHE A 113 -1.13 3.17 11.32
C PHE A 113 -1.35 2.60 12.72
N LEU A 114 -0.93 3.39 13.72
CA LEU A 114 -0.96 3.02 15.12
C LEU A 114 -2.33 3.38 15.69
N GLY A 115 -3.12 2.36 15.99
CA GLY A 115 -4.45 2.54 16.57
C GLY A 115 -4.42 3.17 17.95
N ASN A 116 -5.55 3.71 18.36
CA ASN A 116 -5.69 4.46 19.61
C ASN A 116 -7.05 4.21 20.27
N ARG A 117 -7.21 4.70 21.49
CA ARG A 117 -8.48 4.66 22.22
C ARG A 117 -9.55 5.47 21.48
N SER A 118 -10.81 5.10 21.67
CA SER A 118 -11.93 5.84 21.07
C SER A 118 -11.84 7.35 21.34
N GLY A 119 -11.85 8.15 20.27
CA GLY A 119 -11.80 9.62 20.33
C GLY A 119 -10.40 10.22 20.38
N GLU A 120 -9.35 9.40 20.50
CA GLU A 120 -7.95 9.85 20.40
C GLU A 120 -7.44 9.68 18.96
N PRO A 121 -6.52 10.54 18.49
CA PRO A 121 -6.06 10.50 17.12
C PRO A 121 -5.19 9.27 16.84
N TYR A 122 -5.31 8.76 15.61
CA TYR A 122 -4.32 7.83 15.05
C TYR A 122 -2.95 8.51 14.91
N LEU A 123 -1.89 7.74 15.06
CA LEU A 123 -0.57 8.13 14.56
C LEU A 123 -0.23 7.31 13.32
N VAL A 124 0.38 7.97 12.35
CA VAL A 124 1.00 7.32 11.20
C VAL A 124 2.49 7.34 11.40
N GLN A 125 3.08 6.16 11.54
CA GLN A 125 4.53 5.97 11.54
C GLN A 125 4.98 5.67 10.11
N THR A 126 6.06 6.33 9.68
CA THR A 126 6.83 5.91 8.51
C THR A 126 8.20 5.43 8.95
N ASN A 127 8.74 4.42 8.29
CA ASN A 127 10.07 3.90 8.55
C ASN A 127 10.77 3.52 7.24
N LEU A 128 12.10 3.42 7.30
CA LEU A 128 12.90 2.90 6.18
C LEU A 128 13.97 1.95 6.71
N TYR A 129 13.94 0.71 6.21
CA TYR A 129 15.06 -0.21 6.29
C TYR A 129 15.87 -0.14 5.00
N ILE A 130 17.19 -0.05 5.15
CA ILE A 130 18.11 -0.08 4.02
C ILE A 130 19.24 -1.04 4.38
N ASN A 131 19.42 -2.09 3.57
CA ASN A 131 20.34 -3.19 3.83
C ASN A 131 20.15 -3.82 5.23
N GLY A 132 18.89 -4.00 5.65
CA GLY A 132 18.49 -4.59 6.93
C GLY A 132 18.60 -3.64 8.13
N VAL A 133 19.04 -2.39 7.92
CA VAL A 133 19.15 -1.40 8.99
C VAL A 133 17.96 -0.47 8.93
N GLY A 134 17.07 -0.55 9.93
CA GLY A 134 15.94 0.37 10.13
C GLY A 134 16.30 1.54 11.05
N ASN A 135 15.45 1.78 12.06
CA ASN A 135 15.56 2.85 13.05
C ASN A 135 15.42 4.27 12.48
N ARG A 136 14.55 4.45 11.49
CA ARG A 136 14.29 5.73 10.84
C ARG A 136 12.84 6.15 11.00
N GLU A 137 12.26 5.96 12.18
CA GLU A 137 10.85 6.23 12.40
C GLU A 137 10.58 7.74 12.38
N GLN A 138 9.52 8.14 11.69
CA GLN A 138 8.88 9.44 11.86
C GLN A 138 7.41 9.18 12.15
N ARG A 139 6.83 9.91 13.12
CA ARG A 139 5.41 9.77 13.46
C ARG A 139 4.71 11.10 13.33
N MET A 140 3.49 11.06 12.80
CA MET A 140 2.62 12.23 12.71
C MET A 140 1.17 11.86 12.99
N ASP A 141 0.37 12.83 13.41
CA ASP A 141 -1.08 12.72 13.28
C ASP A 141 -1.53 13.12 11.86
N LEU A 142 -2.84 13.06 11.59
CA LEU A 142 -3.42 13.41 10.30
C LEU A 142 -4.35 14.61 10.43
N TRP A 143 -4.44 15.41 9.37
CA TRP A 143 -5.36 16.56 9.29
C TRP A 143 -6.82 16.19 9.01
N PHE A 144 -7.17 14.90 9.18
CA PHE A 144 -8.49 14.32 9.00
C PHE A 144 -8.65 13.08 9.89
N ASP A 145 -9.88 12.59 10.05
CA ASP A 145 -10.17 11.32 10.71
C ASP A 145 -10.02 10.16 9.70
N PRO A 146 -8.96 9.34 9.78
CA PRO A 146 -8.71 8.26 8.81
C PRO A 146 -9.65 7.06 8.96
N THR A 147 -10.55 7.07 9.95
CA THR A 147 -11.57 6.03 10.17
C THR A 147 -12.90 6.38 9.49
N ALA A 148 -13.10 7.66 9.14
CA ALA A 148 -14.36 8.17 8.61
C ALA A 148 -14.52 7.93 7.11
N ASP A 149 -13.46 8.08 6.33
CA ASP A 149 -13.47 7.87 4.87
C ASP A 149 -12.15 7.24 4.38
N PHE A 150 -12.13 6.82 3.12
CA PHE A 150 -10.93 6.31 2.46
C PHE A 150 -10.01 7.45 2.06
N HIS A 151 -8.76 7.35 2.48
CA HIS A 151 -7.67 8.23 2.06
C HIS A 151 -6.60 7.43 1.33
N SER A 152 -5.90 8.10 0.42
CA SER A 152 -4.86 7.48 -0.39
C SER A 152 -3.49 7.62 0.27
N TYR A 153 -2.81 6.49 0.44
CA TYR A 153 -1.46 6.42 0.98
C TYR A 153 -0.54 5.87 -0.09
N SER A 154 0.50 6.62 -0.43
CA SER A 154 1.40 6.27 -1.54
C SER A 154 2.85 6.25 -1.12
N ILE A 155 3.58 5.26 -1.65
CA ILE A 155 5.05 5.22 -1.60
C ILE A 155 5.54 5.35 -3.04
N LEU A 156 6.16 6.48 -3.35
CA LEU A 156 6.89 6.68 -4.60
C LEU A 156 8.36 6.37 -4.36
N TRP A 157 8.92 5.46 -5.13
CA TRP A 157 10.34 5.11 -5.09
C TRP A 157 10.94 5.21 -6.49
N ASN A 158 11.93 6.08 -6.64
CA ASN A 158 12.70 6.20 -7.86
C ASN A 158 14.19 6.29 -7.52
N PRO A 159 15.11 6.31 -8.52
CA PRO A 159 16.54 6.32 -8.19
C PRO A 159 17.05 7.62 -7.56
N ARG A 160 16.22 8.66 -7.36
CA ARG A 160 16.58 9.90 -6.65
C ARG A 160 16.01 9.97 -5.23
N GLN A 161 14.85 9.38 -4.98
CA GLN A 161 14.15 9.58 -3.72
C GLN A 161 13.10 8.50 -3.44
N VAL A 162 12.80 8.35 -2.15
CA VAL A 162 11.59 7.72 -1.64
C VAL A 162 10.70 8.83 -1.08
N VAL A 163 9.44 8.89 -1.51
CA VAL A 163 8.47 9.88 -1.06
C VAL A 163 7.24 9.17 -0.52
N PHE A 164 6.90 9.47 0.73
CA PHE A 164 5.65 9.04 1.36
C PHE A 164 4.62 10.15 1.17
N LEU A 165 3.44 9.79 0.66
CA LEU A 165 2.36 10.74 0.40
C LEU A 165 1.05 10.29 1.06
N VAL A 166 0.29 11.28 1.54
CA VAL A 166 -1.09 11.15 2.02
C VAL A 166 -1.95 12.07 1.17
N ASP A 167 -2.90 11.52 0.41
CA ASP A 167 -3.73 12.28 -0.56
C ASP A 167 -2.92 13.15 -1.52
N GLY A 168 -1.78 12.62 -1.97
CA GLY A 168 -0.85 13.33 -2.86
C GLY A 168 -0.02 14.42 -2.18
N THR A 169 -0.24 14.70 -0.89
CA THR A 169 0.58 15.60 -0.07
C THR A 169 1.80 14.82 0.43
N PRO A 170 3.04 15.22 0.08
CA PRO A 170 4.23 14.57 0.63
C PRO A 170 4.32 14.83 2.13
N VAL A 171 4.54 13.77 2.91
CA VAL A 171 4.72 13.83 4.36
C VAL A 171 6.15 13.51 4.78
N ARG A 172 6.90 12.82 3.92
CA ARG A 172 8.31 12.50 4.13
C ARG A 172 9.03 12.26 2.80
N VAL A 173 10.30 12.65 2.75
CA VAL A 173 11.23 12.36 1.65
C VAL A 173 12.52 11.77 2.21
N TYR A 174 13.02 10.71 1.58
CA TYR A 174 14.37 10.19 1.77
C TYR A 174 15.15 10.30 0.45
N GLN A 175 16.20 11.12 0.43
CA GLN A 175 16.94 11.42 -0.81
C GLN A 175 18.12 10.47 -1.03
N ASN A 176 18.37 10.12 -2.29
CA ASN A 176 19.57 9.42 -2.73
C ASN A 176 20.73 10.42 -2.90
N ASN A 177 21.51 10.59 -1.83
CA ASN A 177 22.62 11.54 -1.80
C ASN A 177 23.90 11.05 -2.52
N ASN A 178 23.91 9.82 -3.05
CA ASN A 178 25.05 9.29 -3.83
C ASN A 178 25.32 10.09 -5.11
N ASN A 179 24.29 10.69 -5.71
CA ASN A 179 24.40 11.36 -7.00
C ASN A 179 24.86 12.83 -6.93
N ASN A 180 24.87 13.45 -5.74
CA ASN A 180 25.33 14.83 -5.55
C ASN A 180 26.87 14.97 -5.57
N SER A 181 27.60 13.86 -5.57
CA SER A 181 29.08 13.84 -5.65
C SER A 181 29.63 13.95 -7.07
N SER A 182 28.80 13.87 -8.11
CA SER A 182 29.25 13.91 -9.53
C SER A 182 29.25 15.30 -10.15
N SER A 183 28.83 16.35 -9.43
CA SER A 183 28.74 17.72 -9.97
C SER A 183 29.76 18.72 -9.41
N ASN A 184 30.58 18.36 -8.42
CA ASN A 184 31.69 19.20 -7.95
C ASN A 184 32.99 18.38 -7.88
N GLY A 185 33.75 18.40 -8.97
CA GLY A 185 35.05 17.75 -9.12
C GLY A 185 36.16 18.37 -8.26
N ASN A 186 36.02 18.33 -6.93
CA ASN A 186 37.12 18.60 -6.02
C ASN A 186 36.93 17.84 -4.68
N SER A 187 37.07 16.52 -4.70
CA SER A 187 37.13 15.70 -3.49
C SER A 187 38.58 15.56 -3.03
N SER A 188 39.05 16.57 -2.29
CA SER A 188 40.22 16.44 -1.42
C SER A 188 39.90 16.99 -0.04
N THR A 189 38.91 16.40 0.63
CA THR A 189 38.75 16.60 2.07
C THR A 189 38.24 15.33 2.71
N SER A 190 39.14 14.66 3.42
CA SER A 190 38.81 13.58 4.34
C SER A 190 38.02 14.16 5.52
N SER A 191 36.70 14.14 5.42
CA SER A 191 35.84 14.23 6.59
C SER A 191 34.78 13.14 6.50
N SER A 192 34.83 12.23 7.47
CA SER A 192 33.96 11.09 7.74
C SER A 192 32.47 11.45 7.79
N SER A 193 31.86 11.69 6.64
CA SER A 193 30.41 11.68 6.46
C SER A 193 30.12 10.60 5.44
N SER A 194 29.89 9.38 5.93
CA SER A 194 29.49 8.25 5.10
C SER A 194 28.25 8.64 4.31
N ILE A 195 28.29 8.51 2.98
CA ILE A 195 27.13 8.80 2.15
C ILE A 195 25.99 7.87 2.58
N PRO A 196 24.78 8.39 2.87
CA PRO A 196 23.66 7.55 3.26
C PRO A 196 23.38 6.46 2.22
N PRO A 197 23.11 5.21 2.64
CA PRO A 197 22.78 4.15 1.70
C PRO A 197 21.42 4.44 1.06
N PHE A 198 21.21 3.96 -0.16
CA PHE A 198 19.92 4.08 -0.85
C PHE A 198 19.60 2.75 -1.55
N PRO A 199 18.35 2.26 -1.48
CA PRO A 199 17.96 1.00 -2.11
C PRO A 199 17.87 1.15 -3.62
N THR A 200 18.72 0.41 -4.34
CA THR A 200 18.84 0.53 -5.82
C THR A 200 18.76 -0.79 -6.58
N ASP A 201 18.84 -1.92 -5.88
CA ASP A 201 19.16 -3.24 -6.47
C ASP A 201 18.26 -4.39 -6.00
N GLN A 202 17.51 -4.21 -4.91
CA GLN A 202 16.60 -5.24 -4.41
C GLN A 202 15.15 -4.91 -4.77
N PRO A 203 14.50 -5.68 -5.66
CA PRO A 203 13.08 -5.49 -5.97
C PRO A 203 12.22 -5.82 -4.75
N MET A 204 11.15 -5.07 -4.55
CA MET A 204 10.27 -5.18 -3.39
C MET A 204 8.86 -5.60 -3.77
N GLY A 205 8.26 -6.47 -2.97
CA GLY A 205 6.81 -6.68 -2.99
C GLY A 205 6.09 -5.54 -2.29
N VAL A 206 4.81 -5.36 -2.57
CA VAL A 206 3.91 -4.45 -1.85
C VAL A 206 3.04 -5.30 -0.93
N TYR A 207 2.97 -4.92 0.34
CA TYR A 207 2.32 -5.68 1.38
C TYR A 207 1.36 -4.81 2.17
N SER A 208 0.39 -5.49 2.79
CA SER A 208 -0.41 -4.88 3.83
C SER A 208 -0.84 -5.93 4.84
N SER A 209 -0.97 -5.52 6.09
CA SER A 209 -1.40 -6.39 7.16
C SER A 209 -2.13 -5.62 8.25
N ILE A 210 -2.89 -6.35 9.08
CA ILE A 210 -3.40 -5.87 10.36
C ILE A 210 -3.02 -6.86 11.44
N TRP A 211 -2.45 -6.37 12.54
CA TRP A 211 -1.91 -7.22 13.60
C TRP A 211 -1.88 -6.50 14.96
N ASN A 212 -1.71 -7.26 16.04
CA ASN A 212 -1.58 -6.74 17.39
C ASN A 212 -0.11 -6.45 17.75
N ALA A 213 0.14 -5.23 18.21
CA ALA A 213 1.44 -4.66 18.51
C ALA A 213 1.45 -4.05 19.92
N ASP A 214 0.86 -4.76 20.88
CA ASP A 214 0.63 -4.32 22.26
C ASP A 214 1.86 -3.74 22.95
N ASP A 215 3.04 -4.24 22.61
CA ASP A 215 4.28 -3.85 23.26
C ASP A 215 4.75 -2.44 22.91
N TRP A 216 4.20 -1.81 21.86
CA TRP A 216 4.71 -0.51 21.41
C TRP A 216 3.71 0.41 20.70
N ALA A 217 2.64 -0.09 20.09
CA ALA A 217 1.82 0.69 19.15
C ALA A 217 1.13 1.91 19.79
N THR A 218 0.39 1.72 20.86
CA THR A 218 -0.39 2.81 21.48
C THR A 218 0.28 3.31 22.74
N GLU A 219 0.60 4.61 22.75
CA GLU A 219 1.30 5.28 23.86
C GLU A 219 2.60 4.57 24.27
N GLY A 220 3.36 4.06 23.30
CA GLY A 220 4.59 3.30 23.55
C GLY A 220 4.33 1.95 24.25
N GLY A 221 3.17 1.34 24.00
CA GLY A 221 2.78 0.03 24.53
C GLY A 221 2.10 0.07 25.90
N ARG A 222 1.74 1.26 26.40
CA ARG A 222 1.04 1.40 27.69
C ARG A 222 -0.42 0.99 27.60
N VAL A 223 -1.06 1.21 26.44
CA VAL A 223 -2.45 0.83 26.20
C VAL A 223 -2.46 -0.41 25.32
N LYS A 224 -3.13 -1.44 25.80
CA LYS A 224 -3.22 -2.77 25.17
C LYS A 224 -4.52 -2.90 24.39
N THR A 225 -4.55 -3.81 23.43
CA THR A 225 -5.76 -4.16 22.70
C THR A 225 -6.81 -4.75 23.63
N ASP A 226 -7.99 -4.12 23.66
CA ASP A 226 -9.18 -4.71 24.25
C ASP A 226 -9.90 -5.58 23.22
N TRP A 227 -9.66 -6.89 23.29
CA TRP A 227 -10.27 -7.87 22.40
C TRP A 227 -11.80 -7.93 22.48
N GLY A 228 -12.44 -7.29 23.48
CA GLY A 228 -13.90 -7.10 23.51
C GLY A 228 -14.43 -6.22 22.36
N HIS A 229 -13.55 -5.45 21.71
CA HIS A 229 -13.86 -4.65 20.52
C HIS A 229 -13.55 -5.35 19.19
N ALA A 230 -13.02 -6.59 19.22
CA ALA A 230 -12.84 -7.38 18.01
C ALA A 230 -14.20 -7.73 17.36
N PRO A 231 -14.27 -7.85 16.02
CA PRO A 231 -13.16 -7.73 15.08
C PRO A 231 -12.74 -6.28 14.79
N PHE A 232 -11.43 -6.07 14.72
CA PHE A 232 -10.85 -4.83 14.17
C PHE A 232 -10.73 -4.99 12.66
N VAL A 233 -11.22 -4.02 11.89
CA VAL A 233 -11.31 -4.15 10.42
C VAL A 233 -10.72 -2.91 9.75
N ALA A 234 -9.66 -3.11 8.98
CA ALA A 234 -9.15 -2.12 8.03
C ALA A 234 -9.71 -2.41 6.64
N ALA A 235 -10.25 -1.39 5.98
CA ALA A 235 -10.88 -1.52 4.67
C ALA A 235 -10.01 -0.91 3.57
N TYR A 236 -9.95 -1.57 2.43
CA TYR A 236 -9.24 -1.16 1.23
C TYR A 236 -10.23 -1.00 0.11
N ARG A 237 -10.24 0.17 -0.54
CA ARG A 237 -11.06 0.41 -1.73
C ARG A 237 -10.31 0.13 -3.01
N GLU A 238 -8.99 0.30 -3.01
CA GLU A 238 -8.15 0.11 -4.19
C GLU A 238 -6.69 -0.11 -3.78
N VAL A 239 -5.97 -0.96 -4.53
CA VAL A 239 -4.52 -1.08 -4.46
C VAL A 239 -4.00 -0.94 -5.89
N ARG A 240 -3.18 0.08 -6.12
CA ARG A 240 -2.55 0.39 -7.40
C ARG A 240 -1.05 0.28 -7.29
N ILE A 241 -0.43 -0.45 -8.21
CA ILE A 241 1.02 -0.55 -8.31
C ILE A 241 1.40 -0.23 -9.75
N ASP A 242 2.11 0.87 -9.93
CA ASP A 242 2.67 1.26 -11.22
C ASP A 242 4.19 1.32 -11.05
N GLY A 243 4.88 0.25 -11.46
CA GLY A 243 6.29 0.05 -11.20
C GLY A 243 6.96 -0.84 -12.23
N CYS A 244 8.29 -0.88 -12.19
CA CYS A 244 9.04 -1.80 -13.05
C CYS A 244 8.96 -3.20 -12.45
N GLU A 245 7.99 -3.97 -12.91
CA GLU A 245 7.72 -5.32 -12.45
C GLU A 245 8.93 -6.23 -12.69
N TRP A 246 9.39 -6.94 -11.65
CA TRP A 246 10.57 -7.78 -11.63
C TRP A 246 10.20 -9.22 -11.97
N GLY A 247 10.70 -9.73 -13.08
CA GLY A 247 10.39 -11.06 -13.60
C GLY A 247 10.67 -11.13 -15.10
N PRO A 248 10.84 -12.34 -15.66
CA PRO A 248 11.43 -12.54 -16.98
C PRO A 248 10.58 -11.89 -18.07
N ALA A 249 11.00 -10.71 -18.52
CA ALA A 249 10.46 -10.09 -19.72
C ALA A 249 11.09 -10.77 -20.94
N ALA A 250 10.47 -11.87 -21.41
CA ALA A 250 10.67 -12.49 -22.73
C ALA A 250 12.00 -12.16 -23.45
N GLY A 251 13.14 -12.65 -22.93
CA GLY A 251 14.40 -12.59 -23.70
C GLY A 251 15.70 -12.62 -22.91
N ASP A 252 15.80 -11.91 -21.78
CA ASP A 252 17.01 -11.84 -20.96
C ASP A 252 16.67 -12.35 -19.55
N SER A 253 17.16 -13.54 -19.20
CA SER A 253 16.70 -14.31 -18.04
C SER A 253 17.63 -14.24 -16.81
N ASP A 254 18.35 -13.14 -16.60
CA ASP A 254 19.21 -12.95 -15.42
C ASP A 254 18.90 -11.64 -14.67
N ASP A 255 19.19 -11.64 -13.36
CA ASP A 255 18.95 -10.49 -12.48
C ASP A 255 19.67 -9.22 -12.95
N ALA A 256 20.80 -9.37 -13.66
CA ALA A 256 21.54 -8.26 -14.24
C ALA A 256 20.76 -7.58 -15.39
N GLY A 257 20.12 -8.37 -16.26
CA GLY A 257 19.24 -7.88 -17.32
C GLY A 257 18.02 -7.14 -16.77
N GLU A 258 17.39 -7.69 -15.72
CA GLU A 258 16.26 -7.06 -15.05
C GLU A 258 16.66 -5.76 -14.33
N LEU A 259 17.79 -5.77 -13.63
CA LEU A 259 18.36 -4.59 -13.01
C LEU A 259 18.61 -3.50 -14.05
N ARG A 260 19.25 -3.85 -15.18
CA ARG A 260 19.49 -2.93 -16.29
C ARG A 260 18.20 -2.37 -16.88
N ARG A 261 17.16 -3.19 -17.06
CA ARG A 261 15.87 -2.76 -17.60
C ARG A 261 15.22 -1.68 -16.72
N CYS A 262 15.15 -1.94 -15.41
CA CYS A 262 14.53 -1.03 -14.46
C CYS A 262 15.42 0.19 -14.12
N SER A 263 16.73 0.00 -13.97
CA SER A 263 17.67 1.04 -13.56
C SER A 263 18.27 1.85 -14.71
N GLU A 264 18.76 1.21 -15.77
CA GLU A 264 19.61 1.85 -16.80
C GLU A 264 18.88 2.40 -18.01
N SER A 265 17.60 2.05 -18.23
CA SER A 265 16.78 2.72 -19.25
C SER A 265 16.90 4.22 -19.05
N ALA A 266 17.61 4.90 -19.96
CA ALA A 266 18.04 6.28 -19.76
C ALA A 266 16.83 7.14 -19.36
N TRP A 267 16.95 7.87 -18.24
CA TRP A 267 15.91 8.73 -17.66
C TRP A 267 15.03 9.35 -18.76
N GLY A 268 13.78 8.88 -18.87
CA GLY A 268 12.77 9.41 -19.78
C GLY A 268 13.00 9.28 -21.29
N LYS A 269 14.09 8.68 -21.80
CA LYS A 269 14.35 8.66 -23.26
C LYS A 269 13.37 7.79 -24.06
N GLU A 270 12.78 6.77 -23.44
CA GLU A 270 11.77 5.91 -24.08
C GLU A 270 10.34 6.21 -23.60
N GLY A 271 10.14 7.16 -22.68
CA GLY A 271 8.83 7.44 -22.07
C GLY A 271 8.22 6.28 -21.26
N ARG A 272 9.00 5.21 -21.00
CA ARG A 272 8.49 3.96 -20.40
C ARG A 272 8.20 4.07 -18.89
N TYR A 273 8.94 4.92 -18.17
CA TYR A 273 8.87 5.02 -16.71
C TYR A 273 8.75 6.49 -16.29
N TRP A 274 7.53 6.95 -16.06
CA TRP A 274 7.25 8.37 -15.75
C TRP A 274 7.93 8.82 -14.44
N TRP A 275 8.11 7.91 -13.47
CA TRP A 275 8.84 8.21 -12.22
C TRP A 275 10.34 8.44 -12.42
N LYS A 276 10.86 8.19 -13.63
CA LYS A 276 12.22 8.50 -14.08
C LYS A 276 12.26 9.71 -15.03
N GLU A 277 11.24 10.56 -15.03
CA GLU A 277 11.30 11.85 -15.72
C GLU A 277 12.02 12.89 -14.86
N LYS A 278 12.57 13.92 -15.52
CA LYS A 278 13.27 15.02 -14.82
C LYS A 278 12.40 15.70 -13.76
N ALA A 279 11.10 15.81 -14.01
CA ALA A 279 10.14 16.40 -13.07
C ALA A 279 9.97 15.58 -11.77
N MET A 280 10.45 14.33 -11.74
CA MET A 280 10.34 13.43 -10.59
C MET A 280 11.66 13.29 -9.81
N GLU A 281 12.72 14.00 -10.22
CA GLU A 281 14.02 13.95 -9.54
C GLU A 281 13.97 14.57 -8.13
N GLU A 282 13.08 15.53 -7.92
CA GLU A 282 12.87 16.24 -6.65
C GLU A 282 11.40 16.62 -6.50
N LEU A 283 11.00 17.07 -5.31
CA LEU A 283 9.67 17.63 -5.12
C LEU A 283 9.53 18.95 -5.86
N THR A 284 8.35 19.23 -6.39
CA THR A 284 8.03 20.58 -6.85
C THR A 284 8.06 21.59 -5.70
N VAL A 285 8.15 22.89 -5.99
CA VAL A 285 8.07 23.95 -4.98
C VAL A 285 6.77 23.86 -4.17
N HIS A 286 5.64 23.57 -4.84
CA HIS A 286 4.35 23.40 -4.19
C HIS A 286 4.36 22.21 -3.22
N GLN A 287 4.85 21.05 -3.67
CA GLN A 287 5.00 19.85 -2.84
C GLN A 287 5.97 20.06 -1.67
N SER A 288 7.01 20.87 -1.85
CA SER A 288 7.95 21.21 -0.79
C SER A 288 7.29 22.08 0.29
N HIS A 289 6.44 23.03 -0.09
CA HIS A 289 5.64 23.80 0.87
C HIS A 289 4.60 22.92 1.60
N GLN A 290 3.96 21.98 0.88
CA GLN A 290 3.05 21.00 1.48
C GLN A 290 3.77 20.14 2.52
N LEU A 291 4.96 19.62 2.19
CA LEU A 291 5.80 18.87 3.13
C LEU A 291 6.18 19.69 4.35
N ALA A 292 6.62 20.94 4.15
CA ALA A 292 6.96 21.83 5.25
C ALA A 292 5.76 22.09 6.17
N TRP A 293 4.57 22.32 5.60
CA TRP A 293 3.34 22.49 6.36
C TRP A 293 2.98 21.23 7.16
N ALA A 294 2.97 20.06 6.50
CA ALA A 294 2.64 18.79 7.15
C ALA A 294 3.59 18.51 8.32
N ARG A 295 4.89 18.69 8.10
CA ARG A 295 5.90 18.51 9.16
C ARG A 295 5.74 19.51 10.30
N ALA A 296 5.51 20.79 10.00
CA ALA A 296 5.40 21.82 11.03
C ALA A 296 4.17 21.68 11.93
N HIS A 297 3.08 21.10 11.43
CA HIS A 297 1.80 21.02 12.16
C HIS A 297 1.50 19.64 12.73
N HIS A 298 2.03 18.58 12.13
CA HIS A 298 1.59 17.21 12.41
C HIS A 298 2.72 16.26 12.85
N LEU A 299 4.00 16.58 12.60
CA LEU A 299 5.11 15.71 13.00
C LEU A 299 5.29 15.73 14.52
N VAL A 300 5.10 14.58 15.17
CA VAL A 300 5.20 14.43 16.63
C VAL A 300 6.47 13.70 17.08
N TYR A 301 7.09 12.93 16.19
CA TYR A 301 8.38 12.28 16.45
C TYR A 301 9.21 12.22 15.17
N ASP A 302 10.50 12.53 15.29
CA ASP A 302 11.47 12.44 14.21
C ASP A 302 12.78 11.87 14.73
N TYR A 303 13.18 10.70 14.22
CA TYR A 303 14.45 10.06 14.59
C TYR A 303 15.67 10.99 14.38
N CYS A 304 15.63 11.89 13.38
CA CYS A 304 16.70 12.87 13.14
C CYS A 304 16.87 13.87 14.29
N ALA A 305 15.81 14.08 15.09
CA ALA A 305 15.77 15.01 16.21
C ALA A 305 15.76 14.31 17.58
N ASP A 306 16.07 13.01 17.64
CA ASP A 306 16.16 12.22 18.87
C ASP A 306 17.63 12.00 19.30
N PRO A 307 18.22 12.90 20.10
CA PRO A 307 19.59 12.76 20.56
C PRO A 307 19.77 11.65 21.61
N ALA A 308 18.69 11.18 22.23
CA ALA A 308 18.76 10.09 23.19
C ALA A 308 19.02 8.76 22.48
N ARG A 309 18.38 8.56 21.32
CA ARG A 309 18.62 7.39 20.45
C ARG A 309 19.81 7.57 19.53
N PHE A 310 20.02 8.79 19.03
CA PHE A 310 21.10 9.13 18.10
C PHE A 310 21.97 10.26 18.64
N PRO A 311 22.93 9.97 19.53
CA PRO A 311 23.89 10.96 20.02
C PRO A 311 24.70 11.64 18.90
N VAL A 312 24.84 10.96 17.76
CA VAL A 312 25.33 11.50 16.50
C VAL A 312 24.21 11.38 15.48
N ALA A 313 23.80 12.49 14.89
CA ALA A 313 22.73 12.53 13.90
C ALA A 313 23.06 11.60 12.71
N PRO A 314 22.10 10.78 12.23
CA PRO A 314 22.30 9.95 11.06
C PRO A 314 22.73 10.81 9.84
N PRO A 315 23.64 10.31 8.98
CA PRO A 315 24.21 11.11 7.90
C PRO A 315 23.17 11.74 6.96
N GLU A 316 22.04 11.06 6.72
CA GLU A 316 20.93 11.56 5.90
C GLU A 316 20.20 12.77 6.51
N CYS A 317 20.28 12.95 7.83
CA CYS A 317 19.59 14.02 8.54
C CYS A 317 20.35 15.36 8.44
N THR A 318 21.64 15.33 8.13
CA THR A 318 22.52 16.52 8.14
C THR A 318 22.27 17.48 6.98
N ALA A 319 21.63 17.02 5.91
CA ALA A 319 21.17 17.86 4.79
C ALA A 319 19.74 18.41 4.99
N ALA A 320 19.02 17.98 6.03
CA ALA A 320 17.61 18.31 6.28
C ALA A 320 17.43 19.43 7.32
N THR A 321 18.37 20.38 7.37
CA THR A 321 18.14 21.63 8.13
C THR A 321 17.59 22.66 7.12
N PRO A 322 16.42 23.27 7.38
CA PRO A 322 15.78 24.20 6.44
C PRO A 322 16.66 25.40 6.06
#